data_AF-A0A800E8L5-F1
#
_entry.id   AF-A0A800E8L5-F1
#
_cell.length_a   1.000
_cell.length_b   1.000
_cell.length_c   1.000
_cell.angle_alpha   90.00
_cell.angle_beta   90.00
_cell.angle_gamma   90.00
#
_symmetry.space_group_name_H-M   'P 1'
#
loop_
_entity.id
_entity.type
_entity.pdbx_description
1 polymer ?
#
loop_
_entity_poly.entity_id
_entity_poly.type
_entity_poly.pdbx_seq_one_letter_code
_entity_poly.pdbx_strand_id
1 'polypeptide(L)'
;MLKLIKHIFFIVLILLSTTAFSQSKKALQEKKAQIEKDIQYTNKLLGKTKKSKEKSLAYLSTLSKQVDNRAELLQMLNIEIGVIEKQIGKTEIKIAENKIKIQDKKQDLEKLEQEYAKMIYYAYKNKHAYDNWVFIFSSKSFNQAYKRLKYLKQYAQHRKMQAEIITATKEELTEEIIDLENQKNNLQKDKENKKALITSKKTEVKQLETQKNDKKTLIKKLKKSESYFKKELQKQQHAAKQLDEKIRKIIEEEIRKARAKEKKGNKEGFSLTPEAKALSDNFLENKGRLPWPLDKGIIVQGFGKQQHVVFKNIETHNNGVDIATDRGAKVRAVFDGKVSRIFLIKGEGKVILINHGEYFSVYSGLKEVSVQTGEKIFAKQEIGTVMTDKNRQKTHLHFEIWKNYDKQNPSHWLYKAY
;
A
#
# COMPACT_ATOMS: atom_id res chain seq x y z
N MET A 1 10.17 74.51 -32.05
CA MET A 1 9.45 73.22 -32.08
C MET A 1 10.36 71.98 -31.96
N LEU A 2 11.52 71.89 -32.63
CA LEU A 2 12.38 70.68 -32.56
C LEU A 2 12.93 70.31 -31.16
N LYS A 3 13.16 71.28 -30.26
CA LYS A 3 13.64 71.00 -28.89
C LYS A 3 12.55 70.36 -28.01
N LEU A 4 11.26 70.66 -28.25
CA LEU A 4 10.14 70.13 -27.47
C LEU A 4 9.85 68.65 -27.79
N ILE A 5 10.00 68.27 -29.07
CA ILE A 5 9.77 66.90 -29.57
C ILE A 5 10.82 65.92 -29.01
N LYS A 6 12.09 66.34 -28.88
CA LYS A 6 13.14 65.52 -28.25
C LYS A 6 12.88 65.22 -26.77
N HIS A 7 12.29 66.16 -26.03
CA HIS A 7 11.96 65.96 -24.61
C HIS A 7 10.76 65.04 -24.42
N ILE A 8 9.76 65.12 -25.29
CA ILE A 8 8.60 64.21 -25.30
C ILE A 8 9.03 62.78 -25.63
N PHE A 9 9.93 62.59 -26.61
CA PHE A 9 10.44 61.27 -26.96
C PHE A 9 11.28 60.62 -25.84
N PHE A 10 12.06 61.43 -25.11
CA PHE A 10 12.85 60.96 -23.95
C PHE A 10 11.97 60.57 -22.76
N ILE A 11 10.87 61.31 -22.52
CA ILE A 11 9.88 61.00 -21.47
C ILE A 11 9.12 59.71 -21.81
N VAL A 12 8.73 59.51 -23.07
CA VAL A 12 8.07 58.27 -23.53
C VAL A 12 9.02 57.06 -23.42
N LEU A 13 10.31 57.21 -23.74
CA LEU A 13 11.30 56.14 -23.61
C LEU A 13 11.56 55.74 -22.15
N ILE A 14 11.56 56.70 -21.23
CA ILE A 14 11.67 56.45 -19.78
C ILE A 14 10.42 55.74 -19.25
N LEU A 15 9.22 56.13 -19.69
CA LEU A 15 7.96 55.48 -19.31
C LEU A 15 7.87 54.03 -19.82
N LEU A 16 8.32 53.73 -21.04
CA LEU A 16 8.33 52.35 -21.57
C LEU A 16 9.31 51.41 -20.83
N SER A 17 10.41 51.93 -20.30
CA SER A 17 11.40 51.10 -19.56
C SER A 17 10.87 50.59 -18.21
N THR A 18 9.93 51.30 -17.59
CA THR A 18 9.36 50.95 -16.27
C THR A 18 8.23 49.91 -16.36
N THR A 19 7.52 49.84 -17.49
CA THR A 19 6.40 48.91 -17.69
C THR A 19 6.87 47.49 -18.01
N ALA A 20 7.98 47.33 -18.73
CA ALA A 20 8.53 46.02 -19.11
C ALA A 20 9.03 45.19 -17.91
N PHE A 21 9.60 45.85 -16.88
CA PHE A 21 10.11 45.16 -15.68
C PHE A 21 8.98 44.68 -14.75
N SER A 22 7.83 45.35 -14.75
CA SER A 22 6.65 44.95 -13.96
C SER A 22 5.95 43.70 -14.52
N GLN A 23 5.98 43.51 -15.85
CA GLN A 23 5.43 42.33 -16.51
C GLN A 23 6.20 41.04 -16.19
N SER A 24 7.53 41.09 -16.06
CA SER A 24 8.34 39.88 -15.81
C SER A 24 8.14 39.30 -14.40
N LYS A 25 7.97 40.15 -13.37
CA LYS A 25 7.78 39.71 -11.98
C LYS A 25 6.41 39.08 -11.74
N LYS A 26 5.35 39.64 -12.31
CA LYS A 26 3.99 39.10 -12.20
C LYS A 26 3.90 37.71 -12.84
N ALA A 27 4.53 37.53 -14.00
CA ALA A 27 4.59 36.24 -14.68
C ALA A 27 5.33 35.16 -13.86
N LEU A 28 6.40 35.53 -13.14
CA LEU A 28 7.12 34.62 -12.25
C LEU A 28 6.26 34.20 -11.04
N GLN A 29 5.43 35.10 -10.49
CA GLN A 29 4.52 34.78 -9.39
C GLN A 29 3.37 33.87 -9.83
N GLU A 30 2.78 34.13 -10.99
CA GLU A 30 1.75 33.26 -11.58
C GLU A 30 2.31 31.85 -11.85
N LYS A 31 3.56 31.78 -12.36
CA LYS A 31 4.27 30.51 -12.55
C LYS A 31 4.55 29.78 -11.23
N LYS A 32 4.87 30.50 -10.15
CA LYS A 32 5.06 29.91 -8.81
C LYS A 32 3.76 29.30 -8.28
N ALA A 33 2.67 30.06 -8.36
CA ALA A 33 1.36 29.58 -7.93
C ALA A 33 0.92 28.34 -8.72
N GLN A 34 1.23 28.28 -10.02
CA GLN A 34 0.95 27.10 -10.84
C GLN A 34 1.79 25.89 -10.41
N ILE A 35 3.11 26.05 -10.21
CA ILE A 35 3.97 24.97 -9.74
C ILE A 35 3.53 24.45 -8.36
N GLU A 36 3.10 25.33 -7.45
CA GLU A 36 2.55 24.92 -6.14
C GLU A 36 1.28 24.06 -6.30
N LYS A 37 0.37 24.42 -7.21
CA LYS A 37 -0.82 23.61 -7.53
C LYS A 37 -0.44 22.26 -8.12
N ASP A 38 0.51 22.24 -9.04
CA ASP A 38 0.98 21.01 -9.70
C ASP A 38 1.64 20.06 -8.69
N ILE A 39 2.42 20.59 -7.75
CA ILE A 39 3.01 19.81 -6.63
C ILE A 39 1.92 19.18 -5.76
N GLN A 40 0.90 19.95 -5.38
CA GLN A 40 -0.21 19.44 -4.56
C GLN A 40 -0.98 18.34 -5.29
N TYR A 41 -1.25 18.54 -6.59
CA TYR A 41 -1.94 17.56 -7.43
C TYR A 41 -1.11 16.27 -7.59
N THR A 42 0.18 16.39 -7.92
CA THR A 42 1.11 15.25 -8.03
C THR A 42 1.23 14.48 -6.72
N ASN A 43 1.32 15.18 -5.58
CA ASN A 43 1.32 14.53 -4.25
C ASN A 43 0.01 13.77 -3.98
N LYS A 44 -1.15 14.33 -4.34
CA LYS A 44 -2.45 13.65 -4.21
C LYS A 44 -2.50 12.38 -5.05
N LEU A 45 -2.02 12.43 -6.29
CA LEU A 45 -1.93 11.27 -7.18
C LEU A 45 -0.95 10.21 -6.66
N LEU A 46 0.21 10.62 -6.15
CA LEU A 46 1.19 9.72 -5.54
C LEU A 46 0.60 9.02 -4.32
N GLY A 47 -0.09 9.75 -3.43
CA GLY A 47 -0.76 9.18 -2.27
C GLY A 47 -1.86 8.18 -2.64
N LYS A 48 -2.70 8.50 -3.64
CA LYS A 48 -3.69 7.56 -4.18
C LYS A 48 -3.04 6.31 -4.77
N THR A 49 -1.96 6.48 -5.54
CA THR A 49 -1.22 5.37 -6.17
C THR A 49 -0.63 4.43 -5.13
N LYS A 50 -0.02 4.96 -4.06
CA LYS A 50 0.51 4.18 -2.93
C LYS A 50 -0.58 3.38 -2.23
N LYS A 51 -1.69 4.03 -1.85
CA LYS A 51 -2.83 3.35 -1.22
C LYS A 51 -3.41 2.23 -2.11
N SER A 52 -3.57 2.49 -3.41
CA SER A 52 -4.04 1.47 -4.36
C SER A 52 -3.07 0.31 -4.52
N LYS A 53 -1.76 0.57 -4.48
CA LYS A 53 -0.71 -0.45 -4.52
C LYS A 53 -0.72 -1.32 -3.26
N GLU A 54 -0.82 -0.71 -2.08
CA GLU A 54 -0.92 -1.42 -0.79
C GLU A 54 -2.16 -2.32 -0.75
N LYS A 55 -3.34 -1.80 -1.12
CA LYS A 55 -4.56 -2.62 -1.26
C LYS A 55 -4.38 -3.76 -2.25
N SER A 56 -3.70 -3.51 -3.37
CA SER A 56 -3.44 -4.54 -4.40
C SER A 56 -2.48 -5.62 -3.91
N LEU A 57 -1.46 -5.26 -3.11
CA LEU A 57 -0.53 -6.20 -2.49
C LEU A 57 -1.22 -7.06 -1.42
N ALA A 58 -2.05 -6.45 -0.58
CA ALA A 58 -2.84 -7.18 0.41
C ALA A 58 -3.77 -8.20 -0.28
N TYR A 59 -4.50 -7.77 -1.31
CA TYR A 59 -5.35 -8.66 -2.09
C TYR A 59 -4.56 -9.77 -2.79
N LEU A 60 -3.36 -9.47 -3.31
CA LEU A 60 -2.47 -10.47 -3.91
C LEU A 60 -2.04 -11.54 -2.89
N SER A 61 -1.76 -11.15 -1.64
CA SER A 61 -1.43 -12.08 -0.56
C SER A 61 -2.62 -12.98 -0.23
N THR A 62 -3.83 -12.42 -0.14
CA THR A 62 -5.06 -13.20 0.05
C THR A 62 -5.29 -14.20 -1.09
N LEU A 63 -5.15 -13.76 -2.34
CA LEU A 63 -5.26 -14.66 -3.50
C LEU A 63 -4.21 -15.77 -3.46
N SER A 64 -2.97 -15.46 -3.07
CA SER A 64 -1.92 -16.49 -2.94
C SER A 64 -2.32 -17.54 -1.90
N LYS A 65 -2.75 -17.12 -0.71
CA LYS A 65 -3.22 -18.04 0.33
C LYS A 65 -4.41 -18.89 -0.14
N GLN A 66 -5.35 -18.30 -0.88
CA GLN A 66 -6.47 -19.05 -1.44
C GLN A 66 -6.03 -20.10 -2.47
N VAL A 67 -5.02 -19.81 -3.28
CA VAL A 67 -4.43 -20.78 -4.22
C VAL A 67 -3.74 -21.90 -3.45
N ASP A 68 -2.92 -21.55 -2.44
CA ASP A 68 -2.15 -22.52 -1.65
C ASP A 68 -3.09 -23.48 -0.89
N ASN A 69 -4.10 -22.96 -0.19
CA ASN A 69 -5.10 -23.77 0.51
C ASN A 69 -5.85 -24.72 -0.43
N ARG A 70 -6.11 -24.30 -1.67
CA ARG A 70 -6.79 -25.15 -2.67
C ARG A 70 -5.87 -26.19 -3.26
N ALA A 71 -4.59 -25.88 -3.43
CA ALA A 71 -3.59 -26.85 -3.85
C ALA A 71 -3.43 -27.95 -2.79
N GLU A 72 -3.41 -27.59 -1.50
CA GLU A 72 -3.40 -28.53 -0.38
C GLU A 72 -4.66 -29.41 -0.38
N LEU A 73 -5.85 -28.81 -0.52
CA LEU A 73 -7.10 -29.58 -0.62
C LEU A 73 -7.08 -30.56 -1.81
N LEU A 74 -6.57 -30.14 -2.97
CA LEU A 74 -6.42 -31.01 -4.13
C LEU A 74 -5.46 -32.17 -3.84
N GLN A 75 -4.36 -31.93 -3.12
CA GLN A 75 -3.44 -32.98 -2.70
C GLN A 75 -4.11 -33.97 -1.75
N MET A 76 -4.87 -33.49 -0.76
CA MET A 76 -5.64 -34.33 0.16
C MET A 76 -6.65 -35.21 -0.59
N LEU A 77 -7.42 -34.63 -1.52
CA LEU A 77 -8.38 -35.38 -2.33
C LEU A 77 -7.71 -36.48 -3.18
N ASN A 78 -6.52 -36.23 -3.73
CA ASN A 78 -5.76 -37.26 -4.45
C ASN A 78 -5.27 -38.38 -3.53
N ILE A 79 -4.82 -38.05 -2.31
CA ILE A 79 -4.43 -39.06 -1.31
C ILE A 79 -5.63 -39.93 -0.94
N GLU A 80 -6.80 -39.32 -0.70
CA GLU A 80 -8.03 -40.05 -0.41
C GLU A 80 -8.44 -40.99 -1.54
N ILE A 81 -8.34 -40.55 -2.80
CA ILE A 81 -8.57 -41.44 -3.97
C ILE A 81 -7.61 -42.62 -3.93
N GLY A 82 -6.32 -42.39 -3.66
CA GLY A 82 -5.34 -43.47 -3.55
C GLY A 82 -5.65 -44.46 -2.40
N VAL A 83 -6.22 -44.00 -1.29
CA VAL A 83 -6.70 -44.87 -0.20
C VAL A 83 -7.90 -45.70 -0.66
N ILE A 84 -8.88 -45.07 -1.33
CA ILE A 84 -10.05 -45.76 -1.87
C ILE A 84 -9.63 -46.82 -2.91
N GLU A 85 -8.67 -46.52 -3.78
CA GLU A 85 -8.14 -47.48 -4.76
C GLU A 85 -7.50 -48.69 -4.09
N LYS A 86 -6.75 -48.49 -3.01
CA LYS A 86 -6.20 -49.59 -2.21
C LYS A 86 -7.29 -50.42 -1.56
N GLN A 87 -8.37 -49.80 -1.08
CA GLN A 87 -9.51 -50.52 -0.49
C GLN A 87 -10.24 -51.36 -1.56
N ILE A 88 -10.52 -50.78 -2.73
CA ILE A 88 -11.12 -51.50 -3.86
C ILE A 88 -10.26 -52.72 -4.22
N GLY A 89 -8.94 -52.55 -4.36
CA GLY A 89 -8.05 -53.67 -4.69
C GLY A 89 -8.06 -54.78 -3.63
N LYS A 90 -8.12 -54.44 -2.34
CA LYS A 90 -8.27 -55.44 -1.26
C LYS A 90 -9.61 -56.19 -1.35
N THR A 91 -10.69 -55.47 -1.63
CA THR A 91 -12.03 -56.06 -1.79
C THR A 91 -12.07 -56.99 -3.02
N GLU A 92 -11.44 -56.61 -4.13
CA GLU A 92 -11.34 -57.44 -5.33
C GLU A 92 -10.57 -58.74 -5.08
N ILE A 93 -9.48 -58.69 -4.33
CA ILE A 93 -8.71 -59.88 -3.93
C ILE A 93 -9.60 -60.83 -3.11
N LYS A 94 -10.31 -60.32 -2.09
CA LYS A 94 -11.21 -61.15 -1.27
C LYS A 94 -12.33 -61.80 -2.08
N ILE A 95 -12.94 -61.06 -3.02
CA ILE A 95 -13.95 -61.60 -3.93
C ILE A 95 -13.35 -62.75 -4.76
N ALA A 96 -12.14 -62.57 -5.30
CA ALA A 96 -11.47 -63.62 -6.07
C ALA A 96 -11.16 -64.85 -5.22
N GLU A 97 -10.65 -64.67 -3.99
CA GLU A 97 -10.39 -65.75 -3.04
C GLU A 97 -11.66 -66.54 -2.70
N ASN A 98 -12.78 -65.87 -2.42
CA ASN A 98 -14.04 -66.53 -2.12
C ASN A 98 -14.62 -67.26 -3.35
N LYS A 99 -14.47 -66.70 -4.55
CA LYS A 99 -14.84 -67.39 -5.81
C LYS A 99 -14.06 -68.68 -6.01
N ILE A 100 -12.76 -68.69 -5.70
CA ILE A 100 -11.92 -69.90 -5.74
C ILE A 100 -12.40 -70.93 -4.71
N LYS A 101 -12.66 -70.53 -3.46
CA LYS A 101 -13.19 -71.44 -2.42
C LYS A 101 -14.52 -72.08 -2.85
N ILE A 102 -15.44 -71.31 -3.44
CA ILE A 102 -16.71 -71.83 -3.95
C ILE A 102 -16.47 -72.86 -5.05
N GLN A 103 -15.51 -72.62 -5.95
CA GLN A 103 -15.13 -73.55 -7.01
C GLN A 103 -14.57 -74.86 -6.43
N ASP A 104 -13.67 -74.78 -5.45
CA ASP A 104 -13.11 -75.96 -4.77
C ASP A 104 -14.22 -76.77 -4.08
N LYS A 105 -15.13 -76.10 -3.37
CA LYS A 105 -16.30 -76.73 -2.73
C LYS A 105 -17.25 -77.38 -3.74
N LYS A 106 -17.38 -76.83 -4.94
CA LYS A 106 -18.13 -77.45 -6.02
C LYS A 106 -17.47 -78.75 -6.50
N GLN A 107 -16.15 -78.76 -6.65
CA GLN A 107 -15.40 -79.97 -7.02
C GLN A 107 -15.49 -81.06 -5.94
N ASP A 108 -15.43 -80.67 -4.65
CA ASP A 108 -15.62 -81.60 -3.52
C ASP A 108 -17.02 -82.24 -3.56
N LEU A 109 -18.06 -81.46 -3.83
CA LEU A 109 -19.43 -81.95 -3.95
C LEU A 109 -19.58 -82.91 -5.14
N GLU A 110 -19.01 -82.58 -6.30
CA GLU A 110 -19.02 -83.46 -7.47
C GLU A 110 -18.31 -84.80 -7.19
N LYS A 111 -17.17 -84.77 -6.49
CA LYS A 111 -16.49 -86.00 -6.04
C LYS A 111 -17.35 -86.82 -5.08
N LEU A 112 -17.98 -86.15 -4.10
CA LEU A 112 -18.87 -86.78 -3.12
C LEU A 112 -20.04 -87.51 -3.81
N GLU A 113 -20.67 -86.86 -4.78
CA GLU A 113 -21.74 -87.41 -5.61
C GLU A 113 -21.26 -88.60 -6.45
N GLN A 114 -20.10 -88.48 -7.10
CA GLN A 114 -19.51 -89.56 -7.90
C GLN A 114 -19.15 -90.79 -7.06
N GLU A 115 -18.55 -90.61 -5.88
CA GLU A 115 -18.24 -91.70 -4.96
C GLU A 115 -19.51 -92.41 -4.48
N TYR A 116 -20.54 -91.65 -4.14
CA TYR A 116 -21.82 -92.20 -3.71
C TYR A 116 -22.52 -92.93 -4.86
N ALA A 117 -22.55 -92.35 -6.07
CA ALA A 117 -23.11 -92.98 -7.26
C ALA A 117 -22.38 -94.29 -7.61
N LYS A 118 -21.04 -94.32 -7.54
CA LYS A 118 -20.25 -95.55 -7.71
C LYS A 118 -20.66 -96.60 -6.68
N MET A 119 -20.78 -96.24 -5.41
CA MET A 119 -21.22 -97.16 -4.35
C MET A 119 -22.61 -97.75 -4.65
N ILE A 120 -23.58 -96.92 -5.03
CA ILE A 120 -24.93 -97.36 -5.39
C ILE A 120 -24.92 -98.24 -6.65
N TYR A 121 -24.15 -97.87 -7.68
CA TYR A 121 -24.00 -98.65 -8.90
C TYR A 121 -23.36 -100.01 -8.65
N TYR A 122 -22.30 -100.08 -7.83
CA TYR A 122 -21.70 -101.34 -7.39
C TYR A 122 -22.70 -102.20 -6.63
N ALA A 123 -23.48 -101.61 -5.71
CA ALA A 123 -24.54 -102.34 -5.00
C ALA A 123 -25.61 -102.90 -5.97
N TYR A 124 -25.98 -102.14 -7.01
CA TYR A 124 -26.93 -102.56 -8.03
C TYR A 124 -26.38 -103.65 -8.96
N LYS A 125 -25.16 -103.51 -9.48
CA LYS A 125 -24.56 -104.48 -10.41
C LYS A 125 -24.31 -105.84 -9.77
N ASN A 126 -24.07 -105.87 -8.45
CA ASN A 126 -23.85 -107.10 -7.69
C ASN A 126 -25.14 -107.70 -7.08
N LYS A 127 -26.32 -107.18 -7.44
CA LYS A 127 -27.64 -107.56 -6.93
C LYS A 127 -27.96 -109.07 -7.04
N HIS A 128 -27.42 -109.78 -8.04
CA HIS A 128 -27.69 -111.21 -8.23
C HIS A 128 -26.63 -112.16 -7.65
N ALA A 129 -25.49 -111.66 -7.17
CA ALA A 129 -24.47 -112.47 -6.48
C ALA A 129 -24.52 -112.26 -4.95
N TYR A 130 -24.83 -111.05 -4.49
CA TYR A 130 -24.93 -110.67 -3.08
C TYR A 130 -25.87 -109.44 -2.98
N ASP A 131 -27.18 -109.64 -2.75
CA ASP A 131 -28.12 -108.54 -2.46
C ASP A 131 -27.58 -107.62 -1.33
N ASN A 132 -27.98 -106.35 -1.27
CA ASN A 132 -27.68 -105.47 -0.11
C ASN A 132 -28.10 -106.13 1.22
N TRP A 133 -29.19 -106.90 1.15
CA TRP A 133 -29.67 -107.77 2.20
C TRP A 133 -28.70 -108.93 2.48
N VAL A 134 -28.05 -109.52 1.48
CA VAL A 134 -27.00 -110.53 1.70
C VAL A 134 -25.77 -109.92 2.38
N PHE A 135 -25.33 -108.68 2.15
CA PHE A 135 -24.26 -108.09 2.98
C PHE A 135 -24.67 -107.98 4.46
N ILE A 136 -25.93 -107.64 4.74
CA ILE A 136 -26.45 -107.56 6.09
C ILE A 136 -26.69 -108.97 6.68
N PHE A 137 -27.27 -109.90 5.92
CA PHE A 137 -27.69 -111.25 6.35
C PHE A 137 -26.60 -112.34 6.22
N SER A 138 -25.53 -112.14 5.43
CA SER A 138 -24.31 -113.00 5.38
C SER A 138 -23.41 -112.83 6.59
N SER A 139 -23.83 -112.02 7.55
CA SER A 139 -23.11 -111.86 8.80
C SER A 139 -23.14 -113.17 9.60
N LYS A 140 -22.06 -113.48 10.32
CA LYS A 140 -21.96 -114.69 11.16
C LYS A 140 -22.87 -114.65 12.41
N SER A 141 -23.49 -113.49 12.73
CA SER A 141 -24.39 -113.30 13.88
C SER A 141 -25.32 -112.10 13.70
N PHE A 142 -26.49 -112.13 14.35
CA PHE A 142 -27.45 -111.01 14.37
C PHE A 142 -26.81 -109.66 14.76
N ASN A 143 -25.90 -109.66 15.74
CA ASN A 143 -25.18 -108.46 16.16
C ASN A 143 -24.32 -107.87 15.02
N GLN A 144 -23.69 -108.72 14.20
CA GLN A 144 -22.89 -108.27 13.06
C GLN A 144 -23.78 -107.71 11.93
N ALA A 145 -24.94 -108.32 11.65
CA ALA A 145 -25.93 -107.77 10.73
C ALA A 145 -26.42 -106.38 11.16
N TYR A 146 -26.82 -106.25 12.44
CA TYR A 146 -27.29 -105.00 13.02
C TYR A 146 -26.21 -103.90 12.96
N LYS A 147 -24.95 -104.21 13.28
CA LYS A 147 -23.83 -103.28 13.14
C LYS A 147 -23.62 -102.82 11.70
N ARG A 148 -23.65 -103.75 10.72
CA ARG A 148 -23.52 -103.42 9.28
C ARG A 148 -24.63 -102.48 8.80
N LEU A 149 -25.88 -102.75 9.15
CA LEU A 149 -27.02 -101.87 8.84
C LEU A 149 -26.86 -100.49 9.50
N LYS A 150 -26.47 -100.46 10.77
CA LYS A 150 -26.22 -99.21 11.51
C LYS A 150 -25.10 -98.39 10.85
N TYR A 151 -24.02 -99.02 10.40
CA TYR A 151 -22.93 -98.33 9.70
C TYR A 151 -23.32 -97.80 8.34
N LEU A 152 -24.11 -98.54 7.54
CA LEU A 152 -24.62 -98.04 6.26
C LEU A 152 -25.52 -96.81 6.46
N LYS A 153 -26.41 -96.86 7.47
CA LYS A 153 -27.25 -95.71 7.84
C LYS A 153 -26.40 -94.52 8.29
N GLN A 154 -25.44 -94.74 9.17
CA GLN A 154 -24.52 -93.70 9.66
C GLN A 154 -23.69 -93.08 8.52
N TYR A 155 -23.20 -93.89 7.59
CA TYR A 155 -22.43 -93.44 6.44
C TYR A 155 -23.26 -92.60 5.48
N ALA A 156 -24.48 -93.05 5.15
CA ALA A 156 -25.41 -92.28 4.32
C ALA A 156 -25.81 -90.95 4.97
N GLN A 157 -26.10 -90.97 6.29
CA GLN A 157 -26.38 -89.76 7.07
C GLN A 157 -25.19 -88.80 7.08
N HIS A 158 -23.97 -89.32 7.26
CA HIS A 158 -22.75 -88.51 7.25
C HIS A 158 -22.47 -87.89 5.88
N ARG A 159 -22.64 -88.65 4.79
CA ARG A 159 -22.49 -88.13 3.41
C ARG A 159 -23.52 -87.04 3.10
N LYS A 160 -24.77 -87.23 3.53
CA LYS A 160 -25.83 -86.21 3.41
C LYS A 160 -25.44 -84.94 4.18
N MET A 161 -25.00 -85.09 5.43
CA MET A 161 -24.57 -83.97 6.27
C MET A 161 -23.38 -83.22 5.66
N GLN A 162 -22.40 -83.93 5.08
CA GLN A 162 -21.29 -83.30 4.37
C GLN A 162 -21.75 -82.45 3.18
N ALA A 163 -22.68 -82.95 2.37
CA ALA A 163 -23.24 -82.19 1.24
C ALA A 163 -24.05 -80.97 1.72
N GLU A 164 -24.82 -81.11 2.80
CA GLU A 164 -25.58 -80.01 3.42
C GLU A 164 -24.62 -78.91 3.94
N ILE A 165 -23.54 -79.27 4.63
CA ILE A 165 -22.51 -78.31 5.10
C ILE A 165 -21.82 -77.61 3.93
N ILE A 166 -21.43 -78.34 2.89
CA ILE A 166 -20.78 -77.75 1.70
C ILE A 166 -21.72 -76.75 1.02
N THR A 167 -23.01 -77.11 0.90
CA THR A 167 -24.02 -76.25 0.26
C THR A 167 -24.24 -74.98 1.07
N ALA A 168 -24.44 -75.10 2.40
CA ALA A 168 -24.59 -73.95 3.29
C ALA A 168 -23.35 -73.03 3.26
N THR A 169 -22.14 -73.60 3.27
CA THR A 169 -20.89 -72.82 3.18
C THR A 169 -20.79 -72.05 1.85
N LYS A 170 -21.23 -72.65 0.74
CA LYS A 170 -21.25 -71.99 -0.57
C LYS A 170 -22.25 -70.83 -0.60
N GLU A 171 -23.42 -71.01 0.01
CA GLU A 171 -24.44 -69.96 0.14
C GLU A 171 -23.89 -68.77 0.93
N GLU A 172 -23.29 -69.03 2.11
CA GLU A 172 -22.65 -68.00 2.94
C GLU A 172 -21.55 -67.22 2.18
N LEU A 173 -20.65 -67.93 1.48
CA LEU A 173 -19.61 -67.28 0.67
C LEU A 173 -20.19 -66.48 -0.50
N THR A 174 -21.33 -66.90 -1.05
CA THR A 174 -22.01 -66.17 -2.13
C THR A 174 -22.64 -64.88 -1.60
N GLU A 175 -23.26 -64.93 -0.43
CA GLU A 175 -23.77 -63.73 0.26
C GLU A 175 -22.64 -62.75 0.61
N GLU A 176 -21.50 -63.24 1.10
CA GLU A 176 -20.33 -62.41 1.37
C GLU A 176 -19.80 -61.74 0.10
N ILE A 177 -19.77 -62.44 -1.04
CA ILE A 177 -19.39 -61.85 -2.34
C ILE A 177 -20.34 -60.72 -2.73
N ILE A 178 -21.65 -60.90 -2.55
CA ILE A 178 -22.66 -59.88 -2.88
C ILE A 178 -22.44 -58.61 -2.04
N ASP A 179 -22.19 -58.76 -0.73
CA ASP A 179 -21.88 -57.62 0.14
C ASP A 179 -20.59 -56.92 -0.28
N LEU A 180 -19.52 -57.67 -0.54
CA LEU A 180 -18.25 -57.11 -1.02
C LEU A 180 -18.40 -56.39 -2.37
N GLU A 181 -19.22 -56.90 -3.29
CA GLU A 181 -19.52 -56.26 -4.57
C GLU A 181 -20.29 -54.94 -4.36
N ASN A 182 -21.26 -54.90 -3.44
CA ASN A 182 -21.96 -53.68 -3.05
C ASN A 182 -21.02 -52.63 -2.42
N GLN A 183 -20.16 -53.06 -1.50
CA GLN A 183 -19.14 -52.18 -0.91
C GLN A 183 -18.21 -51.60 -1.98
N LYS A 184 -17.74 -52.44 -2.91
CA LYS A 184 -16.91 -52.01 -4.04
C LYS A 184 -17.62 -50.98 -4.91
N ASN A 185 -18.89 -51.20 -5.25
CA ASN A 185 -19.68 -50.27 -6.07
C ASN A 185 -19.85 -48.91 -5.39
N ASN A 186 -20.08 -48.89 -4.07
CA ASN A 186 -20.13 -47.66 -3.28
C ASN A 186 -18.80 -46.90 -3.31
N LEU A 187 -17.68 -47.61 -3.07
CA LEU A 187 -16.34 -47.02 -3.14
C LEU A 187 -16.02 -46.46 -4.53
N GLN A 188 -16.46 -47.14 -5.60
CA GLN A 188 -16.30 -46.65 -6.98
C GLN A 188 -17.10 -45.37 -7.22
N LYS A 189 -18.35 -45.30 -6.75
CA LYS A 189 -19.17 -44.10 -6.84
C LYS A 189 -18.52 -42.92 -6.11
N ASP A 190 -18.00 -43.15 -4.90
CA ASP A 190 -17.31 -42.13 -4.11
C ASP A 190 -16.03 -41.64 -4.80
N LYS A 191 -15.27 -42.56 -5.43
CA LYS A 191 -14.10 -42.21 -6.24
C LYS A 191 -14.47 -41.29 -7.40
N GLU A 192 -15.52 -41.61 -8.15
CA GLU A 192 -15.96 -40.79 -9.29
C GLU A 192 -16.47 -39.41 -8.85
N ASN A 193 -17.22 -39.33 -7.75
CA ASN A 193 -17.63 -38.07 -7.14
C ASN A 193 -16.42 -37.19 -6.76
N LYS A 194 -15.39 -37.79 -6.14
CA LYS A 194 -14.15 -37.06 -5.79
C LYS A 194 -13.37 -36.61 -7.01
N LYS A 195 -13.30 -37.40 -8.09
CA LYS A 195 -12.68 -36.99 -9.36
C LYS A 195 -13.40 -35.79 -10.00
N ALA A 196 -14.73 -35.80 -9.99
CA ALA A 196 -15.53 -34.67 -10.46
C ALA A 196 -15.25 -33.40 -9.63
N LEU A 197 -15.19 -33.55 -8.29
CA LEU A 197 -14.84 -32.46 -7.39
C LEU A 197 -13.43 -31.92 -7.64
N ILE A 198 -12.43 -32.79 -7.84
CA ILE A 198 -11.05 -32.39 -8.21
C ILE A 198 -11.05 -31.57 -9.50
N THR A 199 -11.84 -31.98 -10.50
CA THR A 199 -11.93 -31.26 -11.78
C THR A 199 -12.50 -29.86 -11.58
N SER A 200 -13.57 -29.73 -10.81
CA SER A 200 -14.14 -28.43 -10.41
C SER A 200 -13.15 -27.56 -9.62
N LYS A 201 -12.43 -28.15 -8.65
CA LYS A 201 -11.45 -27.41 -7.85
C LYS A 201 -10.23 -26.97 -8.66
N LYS A 202 -9.79 -27.77 -9.64
CA LYS A 202 -8.73 -27.41 -10.58
C LYS A 202 -9.10 -26.21 -11.46
N THR A 203 -10.34 -26.14 -11.96
CA THR A 203 -10.79 -24.97 -12.73
C THR A 203 -10.84 -23.71 -11.86
N GLU A 204 -11.29 -23.84 -10.61
CA GLU A 204 -11.28 -22.77 -9.61
C GLU A 204 -9.86 -22.24 -9.32
N VAL A 205 -8.88 -23.13 -9.15
CA VAL A 205 -7.46 -22.76 -8.97
C VAL A 205 -6.93 -22.04 -10.20
N LYS A 206 -7.25 -22.52 -11.41
CA LYS A 206 -6.85 -21.87 -12.66
C LYS A 206 -7.37 -20.44 -12.73
N GLN A 207 -8.63 -20.21 -12.38
CA GLN A 207 -9.24 -18.87 -12.33
C GLN A 207 -8.55 -17.94 -11.32
N LEU A 208 -8.25 -18.44 -10.12
CA LEU A 208 -7.53 -17.67 -9.11
C LEU A 208 -6.11 -17.31 -9.56
N GLU A 209 -5.41 -18.21 -10.25
CA GLU A 209 -4.07 -17.93 -10.75
C GLU A 209 -4.09 -16.87 -11.86
N THR A 210 -5.13 -16.84 -12.72
CA THR A 210 -5.33 -15.74 -13.66
C THR A 210 -5.53 -14.41 -12.93
N GLN A 211 -6.42 -14.36 -11.93
CA GLN A 211 -6.65 -13.14 -11.14
C GLN A 211 -5.39 -12.66 -10.42
N LYS A 212 -4.58 -13.60 -9.91
CA LYS A 212 -3.28 -13.33 -9.27
C LYS A 212 -2.30 -12.73 -10.27
N ASN A 213 -2.24 -13.24 -11.49
CA ASN A 213 -1.39 -12.70 -12.55
C ASN A 213 -1.83 -11.32 -13.03
N ASP A 214 -3.14 -11.07 -13.14
CA ASP A 214 -3.68 -9.75 -13.45
C ASP A 214 -3.31 -8.75 -12.34
N LYS A 215 -3.43 -9.16 -11.07
CA LYS A 215 -3.05 -8.31 -9.95
C LYS A 215 -1.55 -8.03 -9.89
N LYS A 216 -0.69 -9.03 -10.18
CA LYS A 216 0.76 -8.83 -10.34
C LYS A 216 1.07 -7.80 -11.43
N THR A 217 0.38 -7.88 -12.57
CA THR A 217 0.54 -6.93 -13.67
C THR A 217 0.10 -5.53 -13.28
N LEU A 218 -1.03 -5.39 -12.58
CA LEU A 218 -1.49 -4.11 -12.03
C LEU A 218 -0.47 -3.51 -11.05
N ILE A 219 0.09 -4.31 -10.14
CA ILE A 219 1.13 -3.85 -9.20
C ILE A 219 2.37 -3.36 -9.95
N LYS A 220 2.80 -4.04 -11.02
CA LYS A 220 3.90 -3.57 -11.88
C LYS A 220 3.58 -2.21 -12.50
N LYS A 221 2.36 -2.01 -13.01
CA LYS A 221 1.91 -0.71 -13.56
C LYS A 221 1.91 0.38 -12.47
N LEU A 222 1.34 0.09 -11.30
CA LEU A 222 1.30 1.01 -10.15
C LEU A 222 2.71 1.39 -9.66
N LYS A 223 3.67 0.44 -9.64
CA LYS A 223 5.07 0.71 -9.30
C LYS A 223 5.73 1.67 -10.30
N LYS A 224 5.45 1.50 -11.60
CA LYS A 224 5.92 2.44 -12.64
C LYS A 224 5.32 3.83 -12.46
N SER A 225 4.00 3.93 -12.24
CA SER A 225 3.31 5.21 -11.99
C SER A 225 3.81 5.89 -10.70
N GLU A 226 4.03 5.13 -9.62
CA GLU A 226 4.61 5.65 -8.37
C GLU A 226 5.99 6.25 -8.61
N SER A 227 6.86 5.54 -9.33
CA SER A 227 8.19 6.06 -9.69
C SER A 227 8.11 7.30 -10.59
N TYR A 228 7.15 7.34 -11.51
CA TYR A 228 6.92 8.50 -12.37
C TYR A 228 6.52 9.73 -11.56
N PHE A 229 5.48 9.62 -10.72
CA PHE A 229 5.03 10.73 -9.88
C PHE A 229 6.10 11.18 -8.89
N LYS A 230 6.93 10.26 -8.36
CA LYS A 230 8.07 10.62 -7.51
C LYS A 230 9.11 11.46 -8.26
N LYS A 231 9.46 11.08 -9.48
CA LYS A 231 10.39 11.85 -10.34
C LYS A 231 9.80 13.21 -10.73
N GLU A 232 8.53 13.24 -11.08
CA GLU A 232 7.84 14.48 -11.46
C GLU A 232 7.75 15.47 -10.29
N LEU A 233 7.43 14.96 -9.10
CA LEU A 233 7.43 15.76 -7.87
C LEU A 233 8.81 16.37 -7.59
N GLN A 234 9.89 15.60 -7.76
CA GLN A 234 11.26 16.11 -7.59
C GLN A 234 11.59 17.23 -8.59
N LYS A 235 11.19 17.09 -9.86
CA LYS A 235 11.37 18.13 -10.88
C LYS A 235 10.61 19.40 -10.53
N GLN A 236 9.34 19.27 -10.14
CA GLN A 236 8.50 20.41 -9.76
C GLN A 236 9.05 21.13 -8.53
N GLN A 237 9.52 20.37 -7.52
CA GLN A 237 10.18 20.95 -6.33
C GLN A 237 11.47 21.67 -6.68
N HIS A 238 12.29 21.13 -7.59
CA HIS A 238 13.50 21.82 -8.03
C HIS A 238 13.18 23.10 -8.81
N ALA A 239 12.18 23.06 -9.70
CA ALA A 239 11.72 24.23 -10.43
C ALA A 239 11.17 25.32 -9.49
N ALA A 240 10.43 24.94 -8.45
CA ALA A 240 9.95 25.85 -7.41
C ALA A 240 11.13 26.54 -6.69
N LYS A 241 12.16 25.79 -6.28
CA LYS A 241 13.37 26.34 -5.65
C LYS A 241 14.11 27.33 -6.56
N GLN A 242 14.35 26.96 -7.82
CA GLN A 242 15.01 27.85 -8.78
C GLN A 242 14.20 29.14 -9.03
N LEU A 243 12.88 29.04 -9.03
CA LEU A 243 11.99 30.19 -9.21
C LEU A 243 12.02 31.12 -7.99
N ASP A 244 12.03 30.55 -6.78
CA ASP A 244 12.18 31.31 -5.53
C ASP A 244 13.53 32.04 -5.48
N GLU A 245 14.62 31.40 -5.90
CA GLU A 245 15.94 32.03 -6.00
C GLU A 245 15.95 33.19 -7.01
N LYS A 246 15.29 33.04 -8.16
CA LYS A 246 15.16 34.12 -9.16
C LYS A 246 14.35 35.29 -8.63
N ILE A 247 13.21 35.02 -7.99
CA ILE A 247 12.37 36.05 -7.37
C ILE A 247 13.17 36.79 -6.28
N ARG A 248 13.92 36.06 -5.45
CA ARG A 248 14.81 36.64 -4.44
C ARG A 248 15.86 37.57 -5.05
N LYS A 249 16.59 37.12 -6.08
CA LYS A 249 17.61 37.95 -6.75
C LYS A 249 17.02 39.24 -7.33
N ILE A 250 15.82 39.17 -7.92
CA ILE A 250 15.12 40.36 -8.42
C ILE A 250 14.78 41.32 -7.26
N ILE A 251 14.27 40.81 -6.14
CA ILE A 251 13.99 41.63 -4.96
C ILE A 251 15.26 42.27 -4.41
N GLU A 252 16.35 41.52 -4.31
CA GLU A 252 17.66 42.03 -3.85
C GLU A 252 18.22 43.10 -4.79
N GLU A 253 18.12 42.92 -6.11
CA GLU A 253 18.53 43.93 -7.09
C GLU A 253 17.69 45.20 -7.01
N GLU A 254 16.38 45.08 -6.85
CA GLU A 254 15.50 46.23 -6.69
C GLU A 254 15.83 47.00 -5.41
N ILE A 255 16.12 46.30 -4.31
CA ILE A 255 16.59 46.92 -3.06
C ILE A 255 17.97 47.57 -3.25
N ARG A 256 18.88 46.96 -4.01
CA ARG A 256 20.20 47.54 -4.31
C ARG A 256 20.09 48.80 -5.18
N LYS A 257 19.29 48.77 -6.25
CA LYS A 257 19.06 49.93 -7.14
C LYS A 257 18.36 51.05 -6.40
N ALA A 258 17.41 50.72 -5.51
CA ALA A 258 16.80 51.64 -4.59
C ALA A 258 17.86 52.36 -3.73
N ARG A 259 18.72 51.59 -3.05
CA ARG A 259 19.80 52.12 -2.18
C ARG A 259 20.87 52.89 -2.95
N ALA A 260 21.19 52.52 -4.19
CA ALA A 260 22.17 53.23 -5.02
C ALA A 260 21.67 54.61 -5.49
N LYS A 261 20.35 54.78 -5.69
CA LYS A 261 19.75 56.10 -5.96
C LYS A 261 19.84 57.03 -4.75
N GLU A 262 19.73 56.49 -3.53
CA GLU A 262 19.96 57.26 -2.29
C GLU A 262 21.44 57.64 -2.11
N LYS A 263 22.39 56.76 -2.43
CA LYS A 263 23.83 57.08 -2.42
C LYS A 263 24.24 58.14 -3.46
N LYS A 264 23.58 58.24 -4.62
CA LYS A 264 23.91 59.28 -5.63
C LYS A 264 23.43 60.68 -5.26
N GLY A 265 22.49 60.82 -4.31
CA GLY A 265 22.13 62.10 -3.70
C GLY A 265 23.14 62.58 -2.64
N ASN A 266 23.89 61.65 -2.04
CA ASN A 266 24.97 61.92 -1.10
C ASN A 266 26.33 61.58 -1.73
N LYS A 267 26.76 62.40 -2.70
CA LYS A 267 28.16 62.40 -3.14
C LYS A 267 29.00 63.11 -2.09
N GLU A 268 29.49 62.37 -1.12
CA GLU A 268 30.83 62.54 -0.54
C GLU A 268 31.03 61.40 0.46
N GLY A 269 32.15 60.71 0.33
CA GLY A 269 32.51 59.66 1.27
C GLY A 269 32.75 60.27 2.63
N PHE A 270 31.84 60.07 3.57
CA PHE A 270 32.09 60.37 4.97
C PHE A 270 31.50 59.26 5.83
N SER A 271 32.27 58.90 6.85
CA SER A 271 31.80 58.31 8.10
C SER A 271 30.38 58.75 8.44
N LEU A 272 29.58 57.84 9.00
CA LEU A 272 28.28 58.16 9.59
C LEU A 272 28.37 59.51 10.32
N THR A 273 27.41 60.40 10.10
CA THR A 273 27.34 61.64 10.89
C THR A 273 27.33 61.26 12.38
N PRO A 274 27.85 62.11 13.28
CA PRO A 274 27.87 61.79 14.72
C PRO A 274 26.51 61.28 15.24
N GLU A 275 25.41 61.83 14.72
CA GLU A 275 24.04 61.43 15.03
C GLU A 275 23.69 60.05 14.47
N ALA A 276 24.08 59.75 13.24
CA ALA A 276 23.83 58.45 12.62
C ALA A 276 24.69 57.33 13.26
N LYS A 277 25.89 57.67 13.73
CA LYS A 277 26.75 56.77 14.50
C LYS A 277 26.16 56.49 15.87
N ALA A 278 25.78 57.53 16.62
CA ALA A 278 25.12 57.39 17.92
C ALA A 278 23.82 56.59 17.82
N LEU A 279 23.02 56.78 16.75
CA LEU A 279 21.82 55.99 16.51
C LEU A 279 22.14 54.51 16.24
N SER A 280 23.20 54.24 15.47
CA SER A 280 23.66 52.89 15.16
C SER A 280 24.18 52.16 16.40
N ASP A 281 24.94 52.85 17.24
CA ASP A 281 25.49 52.32 18.49
C ASP A 281 24.35 52.01 19.46
N ASN A 282 23.38 52.92 19.60
CA ASN A 282 22.19 52.71 20.42
C ASN A 282 21.31 51.56 19.90
N PHE A 283 21.17 51.39 18.58
CA PHE A 283 20.48 50.22 18.00
C PHE A 283 21.19 48.92 18.38
N LEU A 284 22.54 48.89 18.30
CA LEU A 284 23.35 47.73 18.65
C LEU A 284 23.29 47.40 20.16
N GLU A 285 23.32 48.41 21.03
CA GLU A 285 23.19 48.26 22.49
C GLU A 285 21.84 47.64 22.90
N ASN A 286 20.79 47.88 22.10
CA ASN A 286 19.46 47.31 22.31
C ASN A 286 19.26 45.93 21.67
N LYS A 287 20.32 45.28 21.19
CA LYS A 287 20.25 43.91 20.67
C LYS A 287 19.69 42.94 21.72
N GLY A 288 18.67 42.19 21.34
CA GLY A 288 17.94 41.25 22.20
C GLY A 288 16.88 41.92 23.09
N ARG A 289 16.72 43.24 22.98
CA ARG A 289 15.78 44.05 23.77
C ARG A 289 14.84 44.90 22.91
N LEU A 290 14.93 44.79 21.58
CA LEU A 290 14.05 45.53 20.68
C LEU A 290 12.59 45.08 20.88
N PRO A 291 11.63 46.02 20.91
CA PRO A 291 10.22 45.68 20.90
C PRO A 291 9.85 44.91 19.64
N TRP A 292 8.81 44.09 19.74
CA TRP A 292 8.24 43.39 18.60
C TRP A 292 7.61 44.36 17.60
N PRO A 293 7.65 44.06 16.29
CA PRO A 293 7.00 44.87 15.26
C PRO A 293 5.46 44.77 15.29
N LEU A 294 4.90 43.91 16.14
CA LEU A 294 3.47 43.63 16.32
C LEU A 294 3.16 43.52 17.81
N ASP A 295 1.94 43.87 18.23
CA ASP A 295 1.48 43.68 19.62
C ASP A 295 1.32 42.22 20.02
N LYS A 296 0.88 41.40 19.07
CA LYS A 296 0.64 39.97 19.23
C LYS A 296 1.07 39.28 17.95
N GLY A 297 1.80 38.18 18.06
CA GLY A 297 2.19 37.38 16.92
C GLY A 297 3.08 36.21 17.31
N ILE A 298 3.13 35.20 16.45
CA ILE A 298 3.95 33.99 16.65
C ILE A 298 4.86 33.85 15.45
N ILE A 299 6.16 33.64 15.68
CA ILE A 299 7.10 33.33 14.60
C ILE A 299 6.76 31.94 14.07
N VAL A 300 6.21 31.89 12.85
CA VAL A 300 5.84 30.65 12.15
C VAL A 300 6.93 30.15 11.22
N GLN A 301 7.87 31.04 10.85
CA GLN A 301 9.05 30.70 10.08
C GLN A 301 10.21 31.57 10.58
N GLY A 302 11.28 30.94 11.05
CA GLY A 302 12.49 31.61 11.56
C GLY A 302 13.54 31.85 10.47
N PHE A 303 14.62 32.54 10.83
CA PHE A 303 15.74 32.86 9.94
C PHE A 303 16.56 31.62 9.52
N GLY A 304 17.11 31.65 8.31
CA GLY A 304 18.01 30.63 7.79
C GLY A 304 17.28 29.47 7.09
N LYS A 305 17.98 28.33 6.95
CA LYS A 305 17.41 27.13 6.32
C LYS A 305 16.44 26.43 7.28
N GLN A 306 15.24 26.15 6.80
CA GLN A 306 14.18 25.53 7.57
C GLN A 306 13.42 24.51 6.73
N GLN A 307 12.87 23.47 7.34
CA GLN A 307 11.97 22.57 6.62
C GLN A 307 10.64 23.27 6.33
N HIS A 308 10.15 23.11 5.11
CA HIS A 308 8.89 23.65 4.67
C HIS A 308 7.74 23.03 5.49
N VAL A 309 6.93 23.88 6.12
CA VAL A 309 5.86 23.52 7.05
C VAL A 309 4.89 22.46 6.50
N VAL A 310 4.62 22.48 5.20
CA VAL A 310 3.73 21.52 4.52
C VAL A 310 4.48 20.36 3.87
N PHE A 311 5.77 20.52 3.56
CA PHE A 311 6.53 19.58 2.74
C PHE A 311 7.83 19.21 3.47
N LYS A 312 7.74 18.21 4.35
CA LYS A 312 8.84 17.76 5.25
C LYS A 312 10.17 17.41 4.56
N ASN A 313 10.19 17.21 3.24
CA ASN A 313 11.41 16.90 2.48
C ASN A 313 11.97 18.10 1.68
N ILE A 314 11.44 19.30 1.91
CA ILE A 314 11.85 20.52 1.21
C ILE A 314 12.43 21.49 2.25
N GLU A 315 13.66 21.91 2.06
CA GLU A 315 14.23 23.06 2.79
C GLU A 315 13.91 24.36 2.07
N THR A 316 13.45 25.35 2.83
CA THR A 316 13.30 26.77 2.46
C THR A 316 14.34 27.60 3.20
N HIS A 317 14.75 28.75 2.65
CA HIS A 317 15.66 29.67 3.35
C HIS A 317 14.96 31.00 3.59
N ASN A 318 14.84 31.41 4.86
CA ASN A 318 14.24 32.68 5.26
C ASN A 318 15.34 33.72 5.57
N ASN A 319 15.24 34.94 5.01
CA ASN A 319 16.17 36.03 5.29
C ASN A 319 15.79 36.87 6.52
N GLY A 320 14.65 36.56 7.15
CA GLY A 320 14.15 37.22 8.34
C GLY A 320 13.32 36.25 9.16
N VAL A 321 12.20 36.74 9.67
CA VAL A 321 11.19 35.94 10.37
C VAL A 321 9.81 36.25 9.81
N ASP A 322 8.97 35.22 9.68
CA ASP A 322 7.54 35.39 9.38
C ASP A 322 6.75 35.29 10.68
N ILE A 323 6.05 36.36 11.01
CA ILE A 323 5.27 36.50 12.24
C ILE A 323 3.79 36.41 11.88
N ALA A 324 3.13 35.32 12.24
CA ALA A 324 1.68 35.17 12.06
C ALA A 324 0.94 36.01 13.10
N THR A 325 -0.13 36.70 12.67
CA THR A 325 -0.88 37.65 13.51
C THR A 325 -2.34 37.73 13.08
N ASP A 326 -3.16 38.41 13.87
CA ASP A 326 -4.56 38.70 13.56
C ASP A 326 -4.72 39.61 12.33
N ARG A 327 -5.86 39.49 11.65
CA ARG A 327 -6.19 40.29 10.47
C ARG A 327 -6.22 41.78 10.81
N GLY A 328 -5.54 42.60 10.00
CA GLY A 328 -5.49 44.05 10.21
C GLY A 328 -4.65 44.48 11.40
N ALA A 329 -3.82 43.58 11.96
CA ALA A 329 -2.90 43.95 13.04
C ALA A 329 -2.03 45.15 12.65
N LYS A 330 -1.83 46.04 13.62
CA LYS A 330 -1.02 47.25 13.48
C LYS A 330 0.46 46.90 13.58
N VAL A 331 1.23 47.36 12.61
CA VAL A 331 2.68 47.19 12.53
C VAL A 331 3.34 48.42 13.10
N ARG A 332 4.36 48.21 13.94
CA ARG A 332 5.09 49.27 14.62
C ARG A 332 6.59 49.18 14.33
N ALA A 333 7.26 50.32 14.40
CA ALA A 333 8.70 50.37 14.27
C ALA A 333 9.38 49.75 15.51
N VAL A 334 10.40 48.93 15.29
CA VAL A 334 11.15 48.30 16.38
C VAL A 334 12.14 49.25 17.05
N PHE A 335 12.50 50.36 16.41
CA PHE A 335 13.47 51.32 16.93
C PHE A 335 13.33 52.69 16.27
N ASP A 336 13.96 53.69 16.87
CA ASP A 336 14.05 55.05 16.34
C ASP A 336 14.83 55.08 15.03
N GLY A 337 14.38 55.81 14.03
CA GLY A 337 15.05 55.85 12.73
C GLY A 337 14.41 56.79 11.73
N LYS A 338 14.79 56.62 10.46
CA LYS A 338 14.22 57.38 9.34
C LYS A 338 13.71 56.41 8.29
N VAL A 339 12.49 56.63 7.78
CA VAL A 339 11.97 55.84 6.66
C VAL A 339 12.87 56.07 5.46
N SER A 340 13.65 55.06 5.09
CA SER A 340 14.52 55.11 3.90
C SER A 340 13.68 54.95 2.65
N ARG A 341 12.72 54.00 2.65
CA ARG A 341 11.89 53.77 1.47
C ARG A 341 10.60 53.04 1.78
N ILE A 342 9.58 53.33 0.97
CA ILE A 342 8.33 52.57 0.91
C ILE A 342 8.13 52.11 -0.53
N PHE A 343 7.82 50.84 -0.74
CA PHE A 343 7.51 50.31 -2.07
C PHE A 343 6.48 49.19 -2.00
N LEU A 344 5.77 48.94 -3.11
CA LEU A 344 4.75 47.89 -3.21
C LEU A 344 5.34 46.65 -3.88
N ILE A 345 5.27 45.51 -3.20
CA ILE A 345 5.45 44.20 -3.83
C ILE A 345 4.06 43.69 -4.23
N LYS A 346 3.77 43.72 -5.53
CA LYS A 346 2.50 43.21 -6.06
C LYS A 346 2.28 41.77 -5.58
N GLY A 347 1.15 41.51 -4.91
CA GLY A 347 0.80 40.21 -4.33
C GLY A 347 1.34 39.93 -2.92
N GLU A 348 2.41 40.61 -2.48
CA GLU A 348 3.02 40.44 -1.14
C GLU A 348 2.83 41.70 -0.26
N GLY A 349 2.14 42.72 -0.75
CA GLY A 349 1.85 43.95 0.00
C GLY A 349 2.98 44.99 -0.06
N LYS A 350 2.78 46.08 0.66
CA LYS A 350 3.76 47.18 0.80
C LYS A 350 4.89 46.75 1.72
N VAL A 351 6.04 47.36 1.49
CA VAL A 351 7.28 47.17 2.24
C VAL A 351 7.77 48.52 2.72
N ILE A 352 8.17 48.59 3.99
CA ILE A 352 8.83 49.75 4.59
C ILE A 352 10.24 49.34 4.98
N LEU A 353 11.22 50.17 4.60
CA LEU A 353 12.59 50.12 5.10
C LEU A 353 12.82 51.32 6.03
N ILE A 354 13.21 51.05 7.28
CA ILE A 354 13.62 52.07 8.24
C ILE A 354 15.13 51.95 8.47
N ASN A 355 15.83 53.08 8.37
CA ASN A 355 17.26 53.20 8.61
C ASN A 355 17.52 53.63 10.06
N HIS A 356 18.41 52.91 10.73
CA HIS A 356 18.85 53.11 12.11
C HIS A 356 20.38 53.34 12.21
N GLY A 357 21.00 53.94 11.19
CA GLY A 357 22.47 54.09 11.09
C GLY A 357 23.10 53.05 10.16
N GLU A 358 23.91 52.12 10.69
CA GLU A 358 24.39 50.97 9.91
C GLU A 358 23.33 49.88 9.73
N TYR A 359 22.25 49.95 10.50
CA TYR A 359 21.20 48.93 10.52
C TYR A 359 19.96 49.36 9.76
N PHE A 360 19.28 48.39 9.15
CA PHE A 360 17.97 48.56 8.55
C PHE A 360 17.00 47.55 9.11
N SER A 361 15.78 47.99 9.40
CA SER A 361 14.64 47.10 9.62
C SER A 361 13.72 47.11 8.39
N VAL A 362 13.29 45.92 7.98
CA VAL A 362 12.44 45.69 6.81
C VAL A 362 11.10 45.11 7.28
N TYR A 363 10.00 45.75 6.90
CA TYR A 363 8.64 45.32 7.21
C TYR A 363 7.92 45.05 5.91
N SER A 364 7.67 43.78 5.59
CA SER A 364 7.02 43.34 4.35
C SER A 364 5.72 42.59 4.65
N GLY A 365 4.74 42.61 3.74
CA GLY A 365 3.42 42.04 4.02
C GLY A 365 2.39 43.08 4.45
N LEU A 366 2.58 44.37 4.15
CA LEU A 366 1.69 45.43 4.62
C LEU A 366 0.53 45.67 3.63
N LYS A 367 -0.69 45.86 4.14
CA LYS A 367 -1.84 46.30 3.34
C LYS A 367 -1.78 47.80 3.12
N GLU A 368 -1.66 48.54 4.22
CA GLU A 368 -1.60 50.00 4.26
C GLU A 368 -0.37 50.45 5.03
N VAL A 369 0.12 51.64 4.71
CA VAL A 369 1.30 52.27 5.31
C VAL A 369 0.87 53.65 5.77
N SER A 370 1.16 53.99 7.02
CA SER A 370 0.76 55.25 7.68
C SER A 370 1.84 56.32 7.66
N VAL A 371 3.02 56.01 7.14
CA VAL A 371 4.21 56.87 7.15
C VAL A 371 4.69 57.19 5.73
N GLN A 372 5.56 58.19 5.60
CA GLN A 372 6.11 58.63 4.32
C GLN A 372 7.64 58.44 4.25
N THR A 373 8.18 58.36 3.04
CA THR A 373 9.64 58.27 2.85
C THR A 373 10.31 59.54 3.34
N GLY A 374 11.37 59.40 4.13
CA GLY A 374 12.10 60.50 4.75
C GLY A 374 11.59 60.90 6.15
N GLU A 375 10.45 60.36 6.59
CA GLU A 375 9.88 60.63 7.91
C GLU A 375 10.77 60.08 9.04
N LYS A 376 10.91 60.83 10.14
CA LYS A 376 11.55 60.33 11.37
C LYS A 376 10.52 59.51 12.14
N ILE A 377 10.93 58.31 12.55
CA ILE A 377 10.08 57.33 13.22
C ILE A 377 10.64 57.07 14.60
N PHE A 378 9.76 56.99 15.60
CA PHE A 378 10.12 56.58 16.95
C PHE A 378 9.79 55.11 17.19
N ALA A 379 10.49 54.47 18.12
CA ALA A 379 10.22 53.12 18.56
C ALA A 379 8.74 52.98 18.98
N LYS A 380 8.11 51.89 18.56
CA LYS A 380 6.68 51.59 18.75
C LYS A 380 5.69 52.49 18.00
N GLN A 381 6.15 53.47 17.21
CA GLN A 381 5.26 54.24 16.34
C GLN A 381 4.60 53.32 15.31
N GLU A 382 3.31 53.51 15.08
CA GLU A 382 2.53 52.76 14.08
C GLU A 382 2.94 53.17 12.65
N ILE A 383 3.37 52.19 11.86
CA ILE A 383 3.89 52.39 10.50
C ILE A 383 2.99 51.78 9.41
N GLY A 384 2.01 50.95 9.77
CA GLY A 384 1.06 50.38 8.82
C GLY A 384 0.21 49.25 9.38
N THR A 385 -0.48 48.53 8.50
CA THR A 385 -1.33 47.38 8.85
C THR A 385 -0.95 46.14 8.04
N VAL A 386 -1.07 44.95 8.62
CA VAL A 386 -0.71 43.68 7.96
C VAL A 386 -1.74 43.28 6.91
N MET A 387 -1.27 42.72 5.80
CA MET A 387 -2.08 42.14 4.72
C MET A 387 -2.48 40.70 5.03
N THR A 388 -3.70 40.34 4.67
CA THR A 388 -4.19 38.96 4.68
C THR A 388 -4.22 38.41 3.25
N ASP A 389 -3.46 37.34 3.00
CA ASP A 389 -3.57 36.57 1.76
C ASP A 389 -4.89 35.77 1.78
N LYS A 390 -5.88 36.23 1.02
CA LYS A 390 -7.22 35.63 0.95
C LYS A 390 -7.20 34.21 0.36
N ASN A 391 -6.21 33.87 -0.47
CA ASN A 391 -6.12 32.57 -1.13
C ASN A 391 -5.52 31.51 -0.21
N ARG A 392 -4.55 31.91 0.62
CA ARG A 392 -3.89 31.01 1.58
C ARG A 392 -4.47 31.07 2.99
N GLN A 393 -5.40 32.00 3.24
CA GLN A 393 -5.95 32.33 4.56
C GLN A 393 -4.87 32.62 5.61
N LYS A 394 -3.73 33.18 5.19
CA LYS A 394 -2.60 33.50 6.06
C LYS A 394 -2.48 35.02 6.22
N THR A 395 -2.27 35.45 7.45
CA THR A 395 -1.93 36.83 7.80
C THR A 395 -0.59 36.80 8.52
N HIS A 396 0.45 37.32 7.88
CA HIS A 396 1.78 37.35 8.45
C HIS A 396 2.53 38.64 8.08
N LEU A 397 3.40 39.07 8.96
CA LEU A 397 4.40 40.09 8.71
C LEU A 397 5.74 39.40 8.45
N HIS A 398 6.39 39.72 7.34
CA HIS A 398 7.77 39.34 7.12
C HIS A 398 8.68 40.45 7.63
N PHE A 399 9.53 40.13 8.60
CA PHE A 399 10.39 41.08 9.29
C PHE A 399 11.86 40.69 9.13
N GLU A 400 12.69 41.63 8.67
CA GLU A 400 14.14 41.42 8.53
C GLU A 400 14.94 42.53 9.24
N ILE A 401 16.14 42.18 9.73
CA ILE A 401 17.13 43.15 10.25
C ILE A 401 18.41 42.97 9.47
N TRP A 402 18.94 44.06 8.93
CA TRP A 402 20.16 44.03 8.11
C TRP A 402 21.21 44.92 8.77
N LYS A 403 22.46 44.47 8.81
CA LYS A 403 23.63 45.30 9.12
C LYS A 403 24.33 45.60 7.80
N ASN A 404 24.28 46.84 7.33
CA ASN A 404 24.73 47.24 6.00
C ASN A 404 24.06 46.38 4.90
N TYR A 405 24.77 45.37 4.40
CA TYR A 405 24.33 44.44 3.37
C TYR A 405 24.07 43.02 3.90
N ASP A 406 24.44 42.72 5.14
CA ASP A 406 24.36 41.39 5.74
C ASP A 406 23.05 41.24 6.52
N LYS A 407 22.23 40.27 6.09
CA LYS A 407 21.00 39.90 6.80
C LYS A 407 21.34 39.26 8.14
N GLN A 408 20.74 39.78 9.19
CA GLN A 408 20.88 39.31 10.55
C GLN A 408 19.65 38.47 10.92
N ASN A 409 19.84 37.47 11.78
CA ASN A 409 18.72 36.74 12.36
C ASN A 409 17.91 37.69 13.27
N PRO A 410 16.66 38.07 12.91
CA PRO A 410 15.88 39.03 13.70
C PRO A 410 15.58 38.55 15.11
N SER A 411 15.52 37.24 15.34
CA SER A 411 15.26 36.67 16.67
C SER A 411 16.36 36.97 17.69
N HIS A 412 17.59 37.31 17.25
CA HIS A 412 18.66 37.75 18.15
C HIS A 412 18.51 39.21 18.59
N TRP A 413 17.55 39.94 18.01
CA TRP A 413 17.34 41.36 18.26
C TRP A 413 16.07 41.65 19.04
N LEU A 414 15.00 40.91 18.74
CA LEU A 414 13.71 41.04 19.40
C LEU A 414 13.74 40.51 20.83
N TYR A 415 13.06 41.21 21.74
CA TYR A 415 12.92 40.81 23.14
C TYR A 415 12.16 39.49 23.27
N LYS A 416 12.79 38.45 23.83
CA LYS A 416 12.21 37.11 24.02
C LYS A 416 11.55 36.56 22.75
N ALA A 417 12.32 36.52 21.66
CA ALA A 417 11.87 35.97 20.38
C ALA A 417 11.51 34.47 20.42
N TYR A 418 11.98 33.75 21.44
CA TYR A 418 11.75 32.32 21.69
C TYR A 418 11.42 32.06 23.15
#